data_AF-A0A7V6KT90-F1
#
_entry.id   AF-A0A7V6KT90-F1
#
_cell.length_a   1.000
_cell.length_b   1.000
_cell.length_c   1.000
_cell.angle_alpha   90.00
_cell.angle_beta   90.00
_cell.angle_gamma   90.00
#
_symmetry.space_group_name_H-M   'P 1'
#
loop_
_entity.id
_entity.type
_entity.pdbx_description
1 polymer ?
#
loop_
_entity_poly.entity_id
_entity_poly.type
_entity_poly.pdbx_seq_one_letter_code
_entity_poly.pdbx_strand_id
1 'polypeptide(L)'
;MMKITERWVEAVLMRWGVAEAVAVNLRLVVLIVAAGLLSLILFWIMKYLVVKGIYRFFLKTNFSWDDALVKFQVFNHVAHLIPAMVLRGALQMIFRDFPNLLPWVVRITDCYLIIVFVLIINAFLRLGHYAMGRTAAFKDKPIAGLFQLIRIILYIATGILILSILLNKSPAVFLGVFGTMTAVMMLIFKDTILGLVASIQMATGDTVRVGDWIEMPKFGADGDVVSINLTSVRVMNFDKTVTTI
;
A
#
# COMPACT_ATOMS: atom_id res chain seq x y z
N MET A 1 -5.33 -11.21 35.01
CA MET A 1 -6.18 -10.02 35.19
C MET A 1 -7.51 -10.09 34.42
N MET A 2 -7.52 -10.45 33.13
CA MET A 2 -8.75 -10.54 32.30
C MET A 2 -9.85 -11.51 32.79
N LYS A 3 -9.50 -12.69 33.34
CA LYS A 3 -10.50 -13.65 33.85
C LYS A 3 -11.27 -13.18 35.10
N ILE A 4 -10.75 -12.16 35.80
CA ILE A 4 -11.32 -11.66 37.07
C ILE A 4 -12.44 -10.66 36.80
N THR A 5 -12.27 -9.79 35.79
CA THR A 5 -13.29 -8.83 35.36
C THR A 5 -14.52 -9.53 34.76
N GLU A 6 -14.31 -10.64 34.05
CA GLU A 6 -15.39 -11.46 33.48
C GLU A 6 -16.30 -12.04 34.57
N ARG A 7 -15.69 -12.73 35.55
CA ARG A 7 -16.43 -13.35 36.67
C ARG A 7 -17.18 -12.32 37.52
N TRP A 8 -16.63 -11.11 37.65
CA TRP A 8 -17.28 -10.03 38.38
C TRP A 8 -18.53 -9.52 37.67
N VAL A 9 -18.46 -9.32 36.35
CA VAL A 9 -19.61 -8.85 35.55
C VAL A 9 -20.70 -9.92 35.49
N GLU A 10 -20.33 -11.19 35.29
CA GLU A 10 -21.29 -12.31 35.34
C GLU A 10 -21.95 -12.46 36.70
N ALA A 11 -21.17 -12.36 37.79
CA ALA A 11 -21.70 -12.43 39.14
C ALA A 11 -22.68 -11.29 39.45
N VAL A 12 -22.43 -10.07 38.95
CA VAL A 12 -23.35 -8.93 39.15
C VAL A 12 -24.63 -9.07 38.33
N LEU A 13 -24.54 -9.52 37.08
CA LEU A 13 -25.70 -9.72 36.20
C LEU A 13 -26.60 -10.87 36.66
N MET A 14 -26.02 -11.98 37.10
CA MET A 14 -26.76 -13.12 37.66
C MET A 14 -27.47 -12.76 38.98
N ARG A 15 -26.89 -11.86 39.78
CA ARG A 15 -27.46 -11.38 41.04
C ARG A 15 -28.73 -10.52 40.86
N TRP A 16 -28.98 -10.03 39.64
CA TRP A 16 -30.15 -9.22 39.29
C TRP A 16 -31.29 -10.04 38.65
N GLY A 17 -31.18 -11.37 38.58
CA GLY A 17 -32.27 -12.25 38.15
C GLY A 17 -32.58 -12.22 36.65
N VAL A 18 -31.62 -11.79 35.82
CA VAL A 18 -31.78 -11.71 34.36
C VAL A 18 -31.68 -13.11 33.75
N ALA A 19 -32.66 -13.50 32.94
CA ALA A 19 -32.63 -14.76 32.18
C ALA A 19 -31.33 -14.86 31.34
N GLU A 20 -30.68 -16.03 31.32
CA GLU A 20 -29.34 -16.23 30.72
C GLU A 20 -29.22 -15.65 29.30
N ALA A 21 -30.25 -15.80 28.47
CA ALA A 21 -30.27 -15.27 27.10
C ALA A 21 -30.23 -13.73 27.03
N VAL A 22 -30.88 -13.03 27.97
CA VAL A 22 -30.86 -11.56 28.04
C VAL A 22 -29.55 -11.07 28.67
N ALA A 23 -29.00 -11.81 29.64
CA ALA A 23 -27.74 -11.48 30.29
C ALA A 23 -26.55 -11.51 29.32
N VAL A 24 -26.54 -12.44 28.37
CA VAL A 24 -25.49 -12.54 27.32
C VAL A 24 -25.51 -11.32 26.39
N ASN A 25 -26.68 -10.91 25.90
CA ASN A 25 -26.82 -9.75 25.02
C ASN A 25 -26.48 -8.44 25.75
N LEU A 26 -26.92 -8.29 27.01
CA LEU A 26 -26.62 -7.13 27.82
C LEU A 26 -25.11 -7.04 28.14
N ARG A 27 -24.46 -8.17 28.43
CA ARG A 27 -23.00 -8.26 28.62
C ARG A 27 -22.26 -7.79 27.36
N LEU A 28 -22.68 -8.21 26.17
CA LEU A 28 -22.06 -7.78 24.92
C LEU A 28 -22.12 -6.26 24.75
N VAL A 29 -23.29 -5.64 24.98
CA VAL A 29 -23.46 -4.18 24.87
C VAL A 29 -22.56 -3.45 25.87
N VAL A 30 -22.55 -3.88 27.14
CA VAL A 30 -21.73 -3.29 28.19
C VAL A 30 -20.24 -3.38 27.85
N LEU A 31 -19.78 -4.53 27.36
CA LEU A 31 -18.36 -4.73 27.00
C LEU A 31 -17.96 -3.92 25.77
N ILE A 32 -18.84 -3.75 24.78
CA ILE A 32 -18.59 -2.87 23.61
C ILE A 32 -18.47 -1.41 24.07
N VAL A 33 -19.39 -0.94 24.91
CA VAL A 33 -19.37 0.44 25.41
C VAL A 33 -18.11 0.69 26.26
N ALA A 34 -17.77 -0.24 27.16
CA ALA A 34 -16.56 -0.15 27.97
C ALA A 34 -15.28 -0.14 27.12
N ALA A 35 -15.20 -1.01 26.09
CA ALA A 35 -14.08 -1.04 25.17
C ALA A 35 -13.99 0.23 24.31
N GLY A 36 -15.13 0.79 23.89
CA GLY A 36 -15.21 2.06 23.18
C GLY A 36 -14.72 3.24 24.02
N LEU A 37 -15.15 3.33 25.29
CA LEU A 37 -14.68 4.35 26.23
C LEU A 37 -13.18 4.22 26.51
N LEU A 38 -12.68 3.00 26.73
CA LEU A 38 -11.26 2.75 26.91
C LEU A 38 -10.45 3.16 25.67
N SER A 39 -10.95 2.81 24.49
CA SER A 39 -10.34 3.18 23.19
C SER A 39 -10.27 4.70 23.03
N LEU A 40 -11.34 5.43 23.36
CA LEU A 40 -11.35 6.90 23.36
C LEU A 40 -10.31 7.48 24.31
N ILE A 41 -10.28 7.02 25.57
CA ILE A 41 -9.30 7.48 26.56
C ILE A 41 -7.88 7.24 26.05
N LEU A 42 -7.59 6.04 25.54
CA LEU A 42 -6.29 5.71 24.96
C LEU A 42 -5.95 6.58 23.76
N PHE A 43 -6.93 6.91 22.90
CA PHE A 43 -6.72 7.80 21.77
C PHE A 43 -6.27 9.19 22.24
N TRP A 44 -6.95 9.77 23.23
CA TRP A 44 -6.58 11.08 23.78
C TRP A 44 -5.19 11.07 24.43
N ILE A 45 -4.88 10.03 25.23
CA ILE A 45 -3.56 9.87 25.85
C ILE A 45 -2.48 9.74 24.77
N MET A 46 -2.72 8.91 23.76
CA MET A 46 -1.75 8.69 22.68
C MET A 46 -1.57 9.91 21.79
N LYS A 47 -2.64 10.63 21.47
CA LYS A 47 -2.53 11.92 20.76
C LYS A 47 -1.62 12.88 21.54
N TYR A 48 -1.82 13.00 22.85
CA TYR A 48 -0.97 13.83 23.70
C TYR A 48 0.49 13.35 23.72
N LEU A 49 0.72 12.04 23.90
CA LEU A 49 2.06 11.46 23.99
C LEU A 49 2.84 11.55 22.67
N VAL A 50 2.18 11.24 21.55
CA VAL A 50 2.76 11.27 20.20
C VAL A 50 3.09 12.70 19.80
N VAL A 51 2.21 13.67 20.06
CA VAL A 51 2.50 15.11 19.82
C VAL A 51 3.73 15.54 20.63
N LYS A 52 3.77 15.22 21.93
CA LYS A 52 4.89 15.59 22.81
C LYS A 52 6.21 14.90 22.44
N GLY A 53 6.16 13.61 22.09
CA GLY A 53 7.34 12.80 21.75
C GLY A 53 7.97 13.21 20.42
N ILE A 54 7.15 13.38 19.39
CA ILE A 54 7.60 13.85 18.07
C ILE A 54 8.10 15.30 18.18
N TYR A 55 7.40 16.19 18.88
CA TYR A 55 7.88 17.57 19.09
C TYR A 55 9.28 17.60 19.72
N ARG A 56 9.55 16.75 20.72
CA ARG A 56 10.90 16.61 21.32
C ARG A 56 11.95 16.03 20.37
N PHE A 57 11.57 15.10 19.50
CA PHE A 57 12.49 14.50 18.53
C PHE A 57 12.89 15.52 17.45
N PHE A 58 11.94 16.31 16.95
CA PHE A 58 12.16 17.26 15.87
C PHE A 58 12.70 18.62 16.33
N LEU A 59 12.55 18.99 17.61
CA LEU A 59 13.24 20.16 18.21
C LEU A 59 14.78 20.07 18.13
N LYS A 60 15.34 18.88 17.91
CA LYS A 60 16.80 18.70 17.72
C LYS A 60 17.28 19.01 16.30
N THR A 61 16.39 19.36 15.38
CA THR A 61 16.72 19.58 13.96
C THR A 61 16.35 21.01 13.52
N ASN A 62 17.25 21.68 12.78
CA ASN A 62 17.12 23.07 12.31
C ASN A 62 16.06 23.30 11.20
N PHE A 63 15.03 22.47 11.13
CA PHE A 63 14.12 22.42 10.00
C PHE A 63 12.67 22.52 10.51
N SER A 64 11.83 23.29 9.80
CA SER A 64 10.43 23.57 10.14
C SER A 64 9.54 22.33 9.91
N TRP A 65 9.78 21.27 10.70
CA TRP A 65 9.10 19.99 10.62
C TRP A 65 7.70 20.02 11.24
N ASP A 66 7.49 20.93 12.17
CA ASP A 66 6.24 21.22 12.87
C ASP A 66 5.07 21.41 11.90
N ASP A 67 5.19 22.30 10.91
CA ASP A 67 4.13 22.52 9.92
C ASP A 67 3.92 21.31 9.00
N ALA A 68 5.00 20.59 8.65
CA ALA A 68 4.94 19.44 7.76
C ALA A 68 4.29 18.22 8.42
N LEU A 69 4.61 17.96 9.68
CA LEU A 69 4.07 16.85 10.46
C LEU A 69 2.57 17.03 10.73
N VAL A 70 2.14 18.26 11.00
CA VAL A 70 0.72 18.63 11.14
C VAL A 70 0.01 18.50 9.80
N LYS A 71 0.60 19.03 8.71
CA LYS A 71 0.06 18.96 7.35
C LYS A 71 -0.19 17.53 6.87
N PHE A 72 0.70 16.58 7.20
CA PHE A 72 0.55 15.18 6.78
C PHE A 72 -0.17 14.30 7.81
N GLN A 73 -0.70 14.88 8.90
CA GLN A 73 -1.49 14.22 9.94
C GLN A 73 -0.84 12.96 10.53
N VAL A 74 0.50 12.90 10.57
CA VAL A 74 1.25 11.73 11.07
C VAL A 74 0.82 11.36 12.50
N PHE A 75 0.63 12.38 13.34
CA PHE A 75 0.19 12.23 14.73
C PHE A 75 -1.17 11.53 14.86
N ASN A 76 -2.13 11.89 14.00
CA ASN A 76 -3.49 11.35 14.07
C ASN A 76 -3.49 9.87 13.71
N HIS A 77 -2.76 9.48 12.66
CA HIS A 77 -2.68 8.07 12.24
C HIS A 77 -2.00 7.19 13.29
N VAL A 78 -0.88 7.66 13.88
CA VAL A 78 -0.17 6.91 14.93
C VAL A 78 -1.03 6.79 16.20
N ALA A 79 -1.75 7.86 16.57
CA ALA A 79 -2.62 7.84 17.74
C ALA A 79 -3.80 6.85 17.62
N HIS A 80 -4.20 6.47 16.40
CA HIS A 80 -5.25 5.45 16.17
C HIS A 80 -4.74 4.01 16.32
N LEU A 81 -3.43 3.77 16.22
CA LEU A 81 -2.87 2.41 16.20
C LEU A 81 -3.09 1.70 17.55
N ILE A 82 -2.76 2.36 18.65
CA ILE A 82 -2.81 1.77 19.99
C ILE A 82 -4.24 1.46 20.43
N PRO A 83 -5.22 2.38 20.32
CA PRO A 83 -6.62 2.07 20.59
C PRO A 83 -7.14 0.89 19.76
N ALA A 84 -6.79 0.83 18.48
CA ALA A 84 -7.19 -0.27 17.60
C ALA A 84 -6.57 -1.62 18.03
N MET A 85 -5.30 -1.64 18.46
CA MET A 85 -4.65 -2.86 18.98
C MET A 85 -5.29 -3.34 20.28
N VAL A 86 -5.62 -2.42 21.19
CA VAL A 86 -6.31 -2.77 22.45
C VAL A 86 -7.70 -3.31 22.16
N LEU A 87 -8.45 -2.68 21.25
CA LEU A 87 -9.76 -3.17 20.83
C LEU A 87 -9.66 -4.58 20.23
N ARG A 88 -8.66 -4.83 19.37
CA ARG A 88 -8.40 -6.14 18.78
C ARG A 88 -8.13 -7.24 19.81
N GLY A 89 -7.42 -6.92 20.89
CA GLY A 89 -7.21 -7.82 22.03
C GLY A 89 -8.49 -8.06 22.83
N ALA A 90 -9.33 -7.03 22.99
CA ALA A 90 -10.60 -7.12 23.70
C ALA A 90 -11.67 -7.94 22.94
N LEU A 91 -11.58 -8.09 21.61
CA LEU A 91 -12.58 -8.82 20.83
C LEU A 91 -12.84 -10.25 21.30
N GLN A 92 -11.79 -10.98 21.70
CA GLN A 92 -11.94 -12.35 22.19
C GLN A 92 -12.77 -12.42 23.48
N MET A 93 -12.70 -11.38 24.31
CA MET A 93 -13.50 -11.24 25.52
C MET A 93 -14.93 -10.80 25.20
N ILE A 94 -15.09 -9.81 24.31
CA ILE A 94 -16.39 -9.22 23.96
C ILE A 94 -17.29 -10.25 23.24
N PHE A 95 -16.73 -11.00 22.29
CA PHE A 95 -17.49 -11.90 21.39
C PHE A 95 -17.35 -13.38 21.77
N ARG A 96 -16.95 -13.70 23.00
CA ARG A 96 -16.74 -15.08 23.47
C ARG A 96 -17.97 -15.97 23.28
N ASP A 97 -19.16 -15.45 23.54
CA ASP A 97 -20.42 -16.20 23.42
C ASP A 97 -20.97 -16.24 21.99
N PHE A 98 -20.29 -15.60 21.04
CA PHE A 98 -20.70 -15.49 19.64
C PHE A 98 -19.65 -16.14 18.72
N PRO A 99 -19.48 -17.48 18.76
CA PRO A 99 -18.41 -18.19 18.06
C PRO A 99 -18.49 -18.06 16.53
N ASN A 100 -19.69 -17.85 15.98
CA ASN A 100 -19.87 -17.65 14.54
C ASN A 100 -19.49 -16.23 14.09
N LEU A 101 -19.64 -15.22 14.96
CA LEU A 101 -19.39 -13.81 14.64
C LEU A 101 -17.94 -13.39 14.93
N LEU A 102 -17.34 -13.96 15.99
CA LEU A 102 -15.98 -13.64 16.43
C LEU A 102 -14.92 -13.72 15.30
N PRO A 103 -14.87 -14.78 14.45
CA PRO A 103 -13.88 -14.86 13.37
C PRO A 103 -14.02 -13.72 12.35
N TRP A 104 -15.24 -13.32 12.03
CA TRP A 104 -15.49 -12.23 11.09
C TRP A 104 -15.09 -10.86 11.65
N VAL A 105 -15.47 -10.57 12.90
CA VAL A 105 -15.11 -9.31 13.57
C VAL A 105 -13.59 -9.20 13.73
N VAL A 106 -12.93 -10.31 14.06
CA VAL A 106 -11.47 -10.41 14.12
C VAL A 106 -10.85 -10.08 12.76
N ARG A 107 -11.28 -10.74 11.68
CA ARG A 107 -10.74 -10.50 10.33
C ARG A 107 -10.93 -9.06 9.86
N ILE A 108 -12.10 -8.47 10.10
CA ILE A 108 -12.39 -7.07 9.74
C ILE A 108 -11.49 -6.13 10.53
N THR A 109 -11.30 -6.39 11.83
CA THR A 109 -10.44 -5.57 12.69
C THR A 109 -8.97 -5.69 12.30
N ASP A 110 -8.50 -6.88 11.91
CA ASP A 110 -7.14 -7.09 11.40
C ASP A 110 -6.93 -6.35 10.06
N CYS A 111 -7.92 -6.34 9.16
CA CYS A 111 -7.88 -5.53 7.95
C CYS A 111 -7.81 -4.02 8.25
N TYR A 112 -8.61 -3.55 9.21
CA TYR A 112 -8.58 -2.15 9.66
C TYR A 112 -7.20 -1.76 10.22
N LEU A 113 -6.59 -2.63 11.05
CA LEU A 113 -5.25 -2.41 11.60
C LEU A 113 -4.19 -2.28 10.50
N ILE A 114 -4.25 -3.12 9.48
CA ILE A 114 -3.35 -3.03 8.31
C ILE A 114 -3.52 -1.69 7.59
N ILE A 115 -4.75 -1.25 7.37
CA ILE A 115 -5.02 0.04 6.72
C ILE A 115 -4.45 1.19 7.56
N VAL A 116 -4.67 1.20 8.88
CA VAL A 116 -4.12 2.21 9.78
C VAL A 116 -2.59 2.21 9.71
N PHE A 117 -1.96 1.03 9.73
CA PHE A 117 -0.51 0.90 9.63
C PHE A 117 0.05 1.46 8.31
N VAL A 118 -0.64 1.18 7.20
CA VAL A 118 -0.30 1.67 5.86
C VAL A 118 -0.46 3.18 5.75
N LEU A 119 -1.49 3.75 6.36
CA LEU A 119 -1.68 5.20 6.43
C LEU A 119 -0.54 5.88 7.19
N ILE A 120 -0.06 5.26 8.28
CA ILE A 120 1.10 5.74 9.03
C ILE A 120 2.34 5.76 8.14
N ILE A 121 2.67 4.63 7.48
CA ILE A 121 3.85 4.57 6.61
C ILE A 121 3.72 5.59 5.47
N ASN A 122 2.55 5.71 4.85
CA ASN A 122 2.33 6.67 3.77
C ASN A 122 2.48 8.12 4.25
N ALA A 123 2.04 8.45 5.46
CA ALA A 123 2.25 9.76 6.05
C ALA A 123 3.74 10.05 6.26
N PHE A 124 4.52 9.07 6.73
CA PHE A 124 5.98 9.18 6.82
C PHE A 124 6.66 9.28 5.44
N LEU A 125 6.21 8.53 4.44
CA LEU A 125 6.74 8.64 3.06
C LEU A 125 6.46 10.01 2.45
N ARG A 126 5.28 10.61 2.70
CA ARG A 126 4.97 11.98 2.26
C ARG A 126 5.85 13.01 2.96
N LEU A 127 6.05 12.85 4.27
CA LEU A 127 6.93 13.69 5.06
C LEU A 127 8.38 13.60 4.55
N GLY A 128 8.88 12.39 4.31
CA GLY A 128 10.22 12.15 3.76
C GLY A 128 10.40 12.77 2.38
N HIS A 129 9.41 12.61 1.49
CA HIS A 129 9.42 13.25 0.17
C HIS A 129 9.48 14.78 0.28
N TYR A 130 8.67 15.37 1.17
CA TYR A 130 8.66 16.81 1.40
C TYR A 130 10.00 17.32 1.95
N ALA A 131 10.61 16.59 2.88
CA ALA A 131 11.90 16.94 3.45
C ALA A 131 13.04 16.85 2.42
N MET A 132 13.11 15.75 1.67
CA MET A 132 14.15 15.56 0.66
C MET A 132 14.05 16.58 -0.47
N GLY A 133 12.84 16.98 -0.89
CA GLY A 133 12.65 17.98 -1.93
C GLY A 133 13.13 19.40 -1.57
N ARG A 134 13.36 19.69 -0.28
CA ARG A 134 13.91 20.97 0.19
C ARG A 134 15.40 20.95 0.45
N THR A 135 16.03 19.78 0.41
CA THR A 135 17.48 19.63 0.62
C THR A 135 18.23 19.92 -0.67
N ALA A 136 19.27 20.76 -0.61
CA ALA A 136 20.07 21.15 -1.78
C ALA A 136 20.62 19.95 -2.59
N ALA A 137 20.92 18.83 -1.92
CA ALA A 137 21.43 17.61 -2.54
C ALA A 137 20.45 16.88 -3.50
N PHE A 138 19.14 17.17 -3.42
CA PHE A 138 18.10 16.47 -4.18
C PHE A 138 17.21 17.39 -5.02
N LYS A 139 17.54 18.69 -5.10
CA LYS A 139 16.73 19.71 -5.78
C LYS A 139 16.46 19.40 -7.26
N ASP A 140 17.44 18.80 -7.94
CA ASP A 140 17.38 18.49 -9.38
C ASP A 140 17.23 16.98 -9.66
N LYS A 141 16.95 16.16 -8.64
CA LYS A 141 16.77 14.71 -8.81
C LYS A 141 15.27 14.35 -8.86
N PRO A 142 14.86 13.39 -9.71
CA PRO A 142 13.46 12.96 -9.85
C PRO A 142 13.00 12.08 -8.67
N ILE A 143 13.11 12.59 -7.44
CA ILE A 143 12.79 11.86 -6.21
C ILE A 143 11.30 11.50 -6.10
N ALA A 144 10.42 12.26 -6.76
CA ALA A 144 8.98 12.00 -6.76
C ALA A 144 8.64 10.61 -7.30
N GLY A 145 9.30 10.18 -8.39
CA GLY A 145 9.12 8.86 -8.98
C GLY A 145 9.50 7.72 -8.03
N LEU A 146 10.58 7.88 -7.27
CA LEU A 146 11.01 6.89 -6.28
C LEU A 146 10.00 6.73 -5.13
N PHE A 147 9.56 7.85 -4.56
CA PHE A 147 8.53 7.81 -3.49
C PHE A 147 7.19 7.28 -4.02
N GLN A 148 6.84 7.56 -5.26
CA GLN A 148 5.65 7.01 -5.90
C GLN A 148 5.77 5.50 -6.07
N LEU A 149 6.91 4.99 -6.54
CA LEU A 149 7.16 3.56 -6.69
C LEU A 149 7.04 2.82 -5.35
N ILE A 150 7.62 3.37 -4.29
CA ILE A 150 7.51 2.79 -2.94
C ILE A 150 6.05 2.73 -2.48
N ARG A 151 5.25 3.78 -2.73
CA ARG A 151 3.81 3.78 -2.40
C ARG A 151 3.03 2.73 -3.18
N ILE A 152 3.34 2.54 -4.47
CA ILE A 152 2.70 1.51 -5.30
C ILE A 152 2.96 0.13 -4.72
N ILE A 153 4.23 -0.20 -4.42
CA ILE A 153 4.62 -1.47 -3.80
C ILE A 153 3.87 -1.67 -2.47
N LEU A 154 3.80 -0.61 -1.66
CA LEU A 154 3.11 -0.64 -0.37
C LEU A 154 1.61 -0.91 -0.52
N TYR A 155 0.92 -0.28 -1.48
CA TYR A 155 -0.50 -0.53 -1.73
C TYR A 155 -0.77 -1.93 -2.28
N ILE A 156 0.10 -2.46 -3.16
CA ILE A 156 0.01 -3.84 -3.65
C ILE A 156 0.15 -4.82 -2.48
N ALA A 157 1.17 -4.64 -1.64
CA ALA A 157 1.38 -5.47 -0.45
C ALA A 157 0.17 -5.41 0.51
N THR A 158 -0.39 -4.21 0.70
CA THR A 158 -1.59 -3.99 1.52
C THR A 158 -2.79 -4.78 1.00
N GLY A 159 -3.06 -4.69 -0.31
CA GLY A 159 -4.16 -5.42 -0.94
C GLY A 159 -4.01 -6.93 -0.77
N ILE A 160 -2.78 -7.45 -0.93
CA ILE A 160 -2.48 -8.87 -0.73
C ILE A 160 -2.72 -9.31 0.72
N LEU A 161 -2.28 -8.51 1.70
CA LEU A 161 -2.48 -8.83 3.11
C LEU A 161 -3.97 -8.82 3.49
N ILE A 162 -4.74 -7.86 2.98
CA ILE A 162 -6.20 -7.80 3.21
C ILE A 162 -6.89 -9.03 2.60
N LEU A 163 -6.59 -9.36 1.34
CA LEU A 163 -7.14 -10.55 0.68
C LEU A 163 -6.76 -11.84 1.41
N SER A 164 -5.52 -11.93 1.89
CA SER A 164 -5.04 -13.05 2.69
C SER A 164 -5.85 -13.28 3.96
N ILE A 165 -6.18 -12.21 4.69
CA ILE A 165 -6.99 -12.29 5.91
C ILE A 165 -8.44 -12.65 5.61
N LEU A 166 -9.04 -12.02 4.60
CA LEU A 166 -10.44 -12.26 4.24
C LEU A 166 -10.67 -13.68 3.74
N LEU A 167 -9.79 -14.17 2.86
CA LEU A 167 -9.89 -15.49 2.24
C LEU A 167 -9.22 -16.60 3.06
N ASN A 168 -8.57 -16.25 4.18
CA ASN A 168 -7.87 -17.18 5.06
C ASN A 168 -6.84 -18.04 4.31
N LYS A 169 -6.09 -17.41 3.40
CA LYS A 169 -5.01 -18.01 2.62
C LYS A 169 -3.73 -17.25 2.88
N SER A 170 -2.57 -17.90 2.78
CA SER A 170 -1.31 -17.20 3.02
C SER A 170 -1.06 -16.12 1.95
N PRO A 171 -0.39 -15.00 2.29
CA PRO A 171 -0.04 -13.97 1.32
C PRO A 171 0.78 -14.51 0.14
N ALA A 172 1.60 -15.53 0.40
CA ALA A 172 2.42 -16.21 -0.60
C ALA A 172 1.59 -16.85 -1.73
N VAL A 173 0.36 -17.33 -1.44
CA VAL A 173 -0.52 -17.87 -2.48
C VAL A 173 -0.90 -16.78 -3.47
N PHE A 174 -1.28 -15.60 -3.01
CA PHE A 174 -1.62 -14.48 -3.90
C PHE A 174 -0.41 -13.98 -4.67
N LEU A 175 0.75 -13.85 -4.02
CA LEU A 175 2.00 -13.50 -4.69
C LEU A 175 2.37 -14.54 -5.77
N GLY A 176 2.16 -15.83 -5.50
CA GLY A 176 2.39 -16.90 -6.47
C GLY A 176 1.45 -16.82 -7.67
N VAL A 177 0.15 -16.55 -7.44
CA VAL A 177 -0.84 -16.41 -8.51
C VAL A 177 -0.58 -15.17 -9.36
N PHE A 178 -0.43 -13.99 -8.74
CA PHE A 178 -0.12 -12.75 -9.45
C PHE A 178 1.24 -12.83 -10.15
N GLY A 179 2.24 -13.43 -9.51
CA GLY A 179 3.56 -13.65 -10.09
C GLY A 179 3.50 -14.55 -11.32
N THR A 180 2.81 -15.69 -11.24
CA THR A 180 2.62 -16.60 -12.36
C THR A 180 1.86 -15.93 -13.50
N MET A 181 0.76 -15.24 -13.19
CA MET A 181 -0.02 -14.51 -14.19
C MET A 181 0.82 -13.43 -14.88
N THR A 182 1.63 -12.68 -14.12
CA THR A 182 2.53 -11.66 -14.67
C THR A 182 3.63 -12.27 -15.53
N ALA A 183 4.20 -13.40 -15.11
CA ALA A 183 5.23 -14.11 -15.89
C ALA A 183 4.69 -14.66 -17.21
N VAL A 184 3.49 -15.27 -17.19
CA VAL A 184 2.81 -15.75 -18.41
C VAL A 184 2.46 -14.57 -19.32
N MET A 185 1.91 -13.49 -18.76
CA MET A 185 1.62 -12.26 -19.51
C MET A 185 2.89 -11.70 -20.17
N MET A 186 3.98 -11.58 -19.40
CA MET A 186 5.26 -11.12 -19.90
C MET A 186 5.80 -12.02 -21.01
N LEU A 187 5.63 -13.34 -20.90
CA LEU A 187 6.05 -14.30 -21.92
C LEU A 187 5.28 -14.11 -23.23
N ILE A 188 3.96 -13.96 -23.16
CA ILE A 188 3.09 -13.79 -24.34
C ILE A 188 3.35 -12.45 -25.02
N PHE A 189 3.52 -11.37 -24.25
CA PHE A 189 3.66 -10.01 -24.79
C PHE A 189 5.12 -9.55 -24.95
N LYS A 190 6.09 -10.44 -24.73
CA LYS A 190 7.53 -10.10 -24.76
C LYS A 190 7.92 -9.36 -26.05
N ASP A 191 7.58 -9.93 -27.20
CA ASP A 191 8.00 -9.39 -28.50
C ASP A 191 7.26 -8.10 -28.84
N THR A 192 5.99 -7.97 -28.42
CA THR A 192 5.22 -6.73 -28.55
C THR A 192 5.83 -5.59 -27.71
N ILE A 193 6.23 -5.88 -26.47
CA ILE A 193 6.89 -4.90 -25.59
C ILE A 193 8.24 -4.48 -26.17
N LEU A 194 9.04 -5.44 -26.66
CA LEU A 194 10.33 -5.15 -27.30
C LEU A 194 10.15 -4.30 -28.56
N GLY A 195 9.17 -4.62 -29.41
CA GLY A 195 8.84 -3.82 -30.59
C GLY A 195 8.42 -2.40 -30.24
N LEU A 196 7.61 -2.22 -29.18
CA LEU A 196 7.23 -0.90 -28.68
C LEU A 196 8.44 -0.11 -28.13
N VAL A 197 9.30 -0.74 -27.32
CA VAL A 197 10.48 -0.06 -26.79
C VAL A 197 11.44 0.34 -27.91
N ALA A 198 11.66 -0.54 -28.89
CA ALA A 198 12.45 -0.24 -30.08
C ALA A 198 11.86 0.95 -30.87
N SER A 199 10.53 0.99 -31.06
CA SER A 199 9.85 2.11 -31.72
C SER A 199 10.12 3.46 -31.08
N ILE A 200 9.99 3.54 -29.76
CA ILE A 200 10.18 4.79 -29.00
C ILE A 200 11.66 5.18 -29.05
N GLN A 201 12.56 4.21 -28.90
CA GLN A 201 14.00 4.45 -28.93
C GLN A 201 14.48 4.94 -30.30
N MET A 202 13.95 4.40 -31.40
CA MET A 202 14.25 4.90 -32.75
C MET A 202 13.72 6.32 -32.95
N ALA A 203 12.47 6.58 -32.55
CA ALA A 203 11.87 7.90 -32.67
C ALA A 203 12.54 8.98 -31.80
N THR A 204 13.10 8.63 -30.64
CA THR A 204 13.78 9.57 -29.74
C THR A 204 15.30 9.64 -29.93
N GLY A 205 15.92 8.58 -30.44
CA GLY A 205 17.37 8.50 -30.64
C GLY A 205 17.86 9.11 -31.95
N ASP A 206 16.95 9.44 -32.89
CA ASP A 206 17.28 10.02 -34.20
C ASP A 206 18.38 9.23 -34.94
N THR A 207 18.39 7.91 -34.73
CA THR A 207 19.43 6.99 -35.20
C THR A 207 19.39 6.77 -36.70
N VAL A 208 18.23 7.01 -37.31
CA VAL A 208 17.98 6.88 -38.75
C VAL A 208 16.93 7.92 -39.14
N ARG A 209 17.19 8.69 -40.20
CA ARG A 209 16.24 9.66 -40.77
C ARG A 209 15.77 9.21 -42.15
N VAL A 210 14.63 9.75 -42.58
CA VAL A 210 14.15 9.56 -43.96
C VAL A 210 15.15 10.19 -44.92
N GLY A 211 15.60 9.40 -45.90
CA GLY A 211 16.65 9.78 -46.84
C GLY A 211 18.07 9.37 -46.45
N ASP A 212 18.29 8.75 -45.28
CA ASP A 212 19.57 8.13 -44.97
C ASP A 212 19.71 6.80 -45.73
N TRP A 213 20.93 6.50 -46.20
CA TRP A 213 21.27 5.18 -46.72
C TRP A 213 21.61 4.25 -45.56
N ILE A 214 20.90 3.13 -45.44
CA ILE A 214 21.16 2.13 -44.41
C ILE A 214 21.41 0.74 -45.02
N GLU A 215 22.36 0.01 -44.41
CA GLU A 215 22.69 -1.37 -44.78
C GLU A 215 22.45 -2.29 -43.56
N MET A 216 21.53 -3.24 -43.70
CA MET A 216 21.23 -4.28 -42.71
C MET A 216 21.22 -5.65 -43.39
N PRO A 217 22.40 -6.30 -43.55
CA PRO A 217 22.53 -7.54 -44.32
C PRO A 217 21.65 -8.69 -43.82
N LYS A 218 21.38 -8.74 -42.50
CA LYS A 218 20.49 -9.75 -41.89
C LYS A 218 19.04 -9.68 -42.36
N PHE A 219 18.58 -8.50 -42.78
CA PHE A 219 17.22 -8.27 -43.25
C PHE A 219 17.15 -8.03 -44.76
N GLY A 220 18.29 -8.09 -45.47
CA GLY A 220 18.35 -7.82 -46.91
C GLY A 220 17.94 -6.39 -47.27
N ALA A 221 18.34 -5.42 -46.45
CA ALA A 221 18.13 -4.00 -46.72
C ALA A 221 19.48 -3.33 -47.03
N ASP A 222 19.58 -2.68 -48.18
CA ASP A 222 20.74 -1.88 -48.63
C ASP A 222 20.26 -0.76 -49.56
N GLY A 223 19.92 0.39 -48.98
CA GLY A 223 19.40 1.52 -49.72
C GLY A 223 18.79 2.63 -48.88
N ASP A 224 18.05 3.51 -49.55
CA ASP A 224 17.49 4.73 -48.96
C ASP A 224 16.25 4.45 -48.10
N VAL A 225 16.19 5.09 -46.93
CA VAL A 225 15.02 5.02 -46.04
C VAL A 225 13.88 5.85 -46.61
N VAL A 226 12.79 5.18 -46.98
CA VAL A 226 11.60 5.78 -47.59
C VAL A 226 10.64 6.31 -46.52
N SER A 227 10.44 5.54 -45.44
CA SER A 227 9.52 5.92 -44.37
C SER A 227 9.86 5.20 -43.07
N ILE A 228 9.64 5.89 -41.94
CA ILE A 228 9.80 5.36 -40.59
C ILE A 228 8.42 5.39 -39.92
N ASN A 229 7.90 4.22 -39.57
CA ASN A 229 6.75 4.05 -38.69
C ASN A 229 7.21 3.74 -37.28
N LEU A 230 6.28 3.72 -36.32
CA LEU A 230 6.58 3.32 -34.94
C LEU A 230 7.32 1.97 -34.94
N THR A 231 6.74 0.91 -35.50
CA THR A 231 7.29 -0.44 -35.38
C THR A 231 8.06 -0.94 -36.60
N SER A 232 8.24 -0.13 -37.64
CA SER A 232 8.91 -0.59 -38.86
C SER A 232 9.56 0.52 -39.68
N VAL A 233 10.60 0.15 -40.43
CA VAL A 233 11.29 1.02 -41.39
C VAL A 233 11.19 0.42 -42.77
N ARG A 234 10.82 1.24 -43.76
CA ARG A 234 10.80 0.84 -45.17
C ARG A 234 12.03 1.37 -45.88
N VAL A 235 12.80 0.47 -46.47
CA VAL A 235 14.04 0.76 -47.20
C VAL A 235 13.83 0.42 -48.67
N MET A 236 14.19 1.32 -49.57
CA MET A 236 14.25 1.06 -51.00
C MET A 236 15.67 0.65 -51.36
N ASN A 237 15.84 -0.64 -51.68
CA ASN A 237 17.13 -1.18 -52.06
C ASN A 237 17.64 -0.58 -53.38
N PHE A 238 18.93 -0.76 -53.67
CA PHE A 238 19.53 -0.37 -54.95
C PHE A 238 18.79 -0.95 -56.18
N ASP A 239 18.25 -2.17 -56.06
CA ASP A 239 17.44 -2.82 -57.11
C ASP A 239 15.98 -2.31 -57.20
N LYS A 240 15.64 -1.27 -56.44
CA LYS A 240 14.31 -0.65 -56.29
C LYS A 240 13.26 -1.53 -55.61
N THR A 241 13.63 -2.66 -55.01
CA THR A 241 12.72 -3.42 -54.15
C THR A 241 12.54 -2.72 -52.80
N VAL A 242 11.40 -2.96 -52.14
CA VAL A 242 11.11 -2.36 -50.82
C VAL A 242 11.18 -3.43 -49.74
N THR A 243 12.20 -3.34 -48.90
CA THR A 243 12.35 -4.17 -47.70
C THR A 243 11.70 -3.47 -46.51
N THR A 244 10.92 -4.20 -45.71
CA THR A 244 10.37 -3.69 -44.44
C THR A 244 11.08 -4.39 -43.30
N ILE A 245 11.72 -3.60 -42.45
CA ILE A 245 12.45 -4.03 -41.23
C ILE A 245 11.60 -3.70 -40.02
#